data_AF-A0A3B7DCD5-F1
#
_entry.id   AF-A0A3B7DCD5-F1
#
_cell.length_a   1.000
_cell.length_b   1.000
_cell.length_c   1.000
_cell.angle_alpha   90.00
_cell.angle_beta   90.00
_cell.angle_gamma   90.00
#
_symmetry.space_group_name_H-M   'P 1'
#
loop_
_entity.id
_entity.type
_entity.pdbx_description
1 polymer ?
#
loop_
_entity_poly.entity_id
_entity_poly.type
_entity_poly.pdbx_seq_one_letter_code
_entity_poly.pdbx_strand_id
1 'polypeptide(L)'
;MPPVDPAEFGSLPFMERMKLLAIHWGEYGFGGPKQIHLLYVFKLIFYVLVGYTIVWATTPGLGGWAEVGNFWGEPILYQKLMVWTILFEILGLGASSGPLAFKFSPMIGGSLYWTRRNTLRVPPCRPDVRHSDFRSRSWARDRPWRGRTGPPV
;
A
#
# COMPACT_ATOMS: atom_id res chain seq x y z
N MET A 1 -18.13 -3.88 8.75
CA MET A 1 -18.19 -5.11 9.54
C MET A 1 -19.62 -5.64 9.48
N PRO A 2 -19.85 -6.96 9.57
CA PRO A 2 -21.21 -7.50 9.66
C PRO A 2 -21.99 -6.81 10.79
N PRO A 3 -23.29 -6.53 10.62
CA PRO A 3 -24.12 -5.87 11.63
C PRO A 3 -24.50 -6.85 12.78
N VAL A 4 -23.52 -7.62 13.28
CA VAL A 4 -23.67 -8.58 14.38
C VAL A 4 -22.86 -8.06 15.56
N ASP A 5 -23.36 -8.21 16.79
CA ASP A 5 -22.63 -7.85 18.00
C ASP A 5 -21.27 -8.58 18.02
N PRO A 6 -20.12 -7.89 18.20
CA PRO A 6 -18.81 -8.52 18.33
C PRO A 6 -18.76 -9.65 19.36
N ALA A 7 -19.54 -9.57 20.44
CA ALA A 7 -19.61 -10.62 21.47
C ALA A 7 -20.29 -11.89 20.94
N GLU A 8 -21.37 -11.73 20.17
CA GLU A 8 -22.10 -12.84 19.53
C GLU A 8 -21.26 -13.47 18.42
N PHE A 9 -20.58 -12.67 17.61
CA PHE A 9 -19.70 -13.14 16.53
C PHE A 9 -18.55 -14.03 17.02
N GLY A 10 -18.02 -13.74 18.22
CA GLY A 10 -16.97 -14.54 18.85
C GLY A 10 -17.43 -15.93 19.31
N SER A 11 -18.73 -16.08 19.60
CA SER A 11 -19.33 -17.33 20.09
C SER A 11 -19.71 -18.33 18.99
N LEU A 12 -19.77 -17.88 17.73
CA LEU A 12 -20.21 -18.72 16.60
C LEU A 12 -19.16 -19.77 16.19
N PRO A 13 -19.60 -20.96 15.71
CA PRO A 13 -18.73 -21.94 15.09
C PRO A 13 -17.94 -21.36 13.91
N PHE A 14 -16.71 -21.84 13.69
CA PHE A 14 -15.80 -21.31 12.67
C PHE A 14 -16.43 -21.19 11.26
N MET A 15 -17.18 -22.21 10.83
CA MET A 15 -17.80 -22.25 9.50
C MET A 15 -18.90 -21.21 9.34
N GLU A 16 -19.73 -20.98 10.36
CA GLU A 16 -20.78 -19.97 10.32
C GLU A 16 -20.19 -18.56 10.28
N ARG A 17 -19.13 -18.35 11.07
CA ARG A 17 -18.39 -17.09 11.09
C ARG A 17 -17.76 -16.76 9.73
N MET A 18 -17.19 -17.77 9.06
CA MET A 18 -16.62 -17.62 7.72
C MET A 18 -17.69 -17.34 6.65
N LYS A 19 -18.84 -18.03 6.72
CA LYS A 19 -19.98 -17.79 5.83
C LYS A 19 -20.52 -16.36 5.98
N LEU A 20 -20.68 -15.87 7.21
CA LEU A 20 -21.11 -14.50 7.48
C LEU A 20 -20.15 -13.47 6.89
N LEU A 21 -18.84 -13.65 7.07
CA LEU A 21 -17.84 -12.75 6.50
C LEU A 21 -17.86 -12.77 4.96
N ALA A 22 -18.02 -13.94 4.34
CA ALA A 22 -18.07 -14.08 2.89
C ALA A 22 -19.33 -13.42 2.29
N ILE A 23 -20.49 -13.60 2.92
CA ILE A 23 -21.74 -12.94 2.51
C ILE A 23 -21.61 -11.42 2.67
N HIS A 24 -21.13 -10.96 3.83
CA HIS A 24 -20.93 -9.53 4.09
C HIS A 24 -19.97 -8.90 3.06
N TRP A 25 -18.92 -9.63 2.67
CA TRP A 25 -18.01 -9.20 1.61
C TRP A 25 -18.69 -9.10 0.24
N GLY A 26 -19.53 -10.08 -0.11
CA GLY A 26 -20.27 -10.07 -1.37
C GLY A 26 -21.30 -8.94 -1.46
N GLU A 27 -21.98 -8.63 -0.36
CA GLU A 27 -23.05 -7.62 -0.32
C GLU A 27 -22.54 -6.19 -0.15
N TYR A 28 -21.55 -5.97 0.72
CA TYR A 28 -21.08 -4.63 1.10
C TYR A 28 -19.65 -4.31 0.60
N GLY A 29 -18.96 -5.28 -0.01
CA GLY A 29 -17.59 -5.13 -0.50
C GLY A 29 -16.60 -4.82 0.63
N PHE A 30 -15.62 -3.95 0.33
CA PHE A 30 -14.64 -3.49 1.31
C PHE A 30 -15.28 -2.75 2.50
N GLY A 31 -16.49 -2.17 2.33
CA GLY A 31 -17.21 -1.48 3.39
C GLY A 31 -16.42 -0.33 4.07
N GLY A 32 -15.39 0.19 3.40
CA GLY A 32 -14.46 1.17 3.96
C GLY A 32 -15.04 2.60 3.98
N PRO A 33 -14.49 3.49 4.82
CA PRO A 33 -14.87 4.90 4.84
C PRO A 33 -14.81 5.53 3.46
N LYS A 34 -15.85 6.29 3.06
CA LYS A 34 -15.89 7.02 1.77
C LYS A 34 -14.68 7.96 1.58
N GLN A 35 -14.09 8.42 2.68
CA GLN A 35 -12.85 9.20 2.71
C GLN A 35 -11.68 8.50 2.00
N ILE A 36 -11.64 7.17 1.99
CA ILE A 36 -10.61 6.41 1.28
C ILE A 36 -10.70 6.72 -0.22
N HIS A 37 -11.90 6.69 -0.82
CA HIS A 37 -12.05 6.99 -2.24
C HIS A 37 -11.61 8.42 -2.60
N LEU A 38 -11.88 9.39 -1.73
CA LEU A 38 -11.41 10.78 -1.92
C LEU A 38 -9.88 10.88 -1.95
N LEU A 39 -9.19 10.12 -1.10
CA LEU A 39 -7.72 10.04 -1.14
C LEU A 39 -7.23 9.50 -2.49
N TYR A 40 -7.90 8.50 -3.08
CA TYR A 40 -7.55 7.99 -4.40
C TYR A 40 -7.85 8.97 -5.54
N VAL A 41 -8.92 9.76 -5.45
CA VAL A 41 -9.19 10.84 -6.40
C VAL A 41 -8.09 11.91 -6.32
N PHE A 42 -7.75 12.36 -5.13
CA PHE A 42 -6.65 13.32 -4.93
C PHE A 42 -5.33 12.78 -5.48
N LYS A 43 -5.06 11.50 -5.26
CA LYS A 43 -3.88 10.82 -5.79
C LYS A 43 -3.85 10.77 -7.32
N LEU A 44 -4.98 10.53 -7.98
CA LEU A 44 -5.07 10.58 -9.44
C LEU A 44 -4.80 11.99 -9.96
N ILE A 45 -5.36 13.01 -9.30
CA ILE A 45 -5.09 14.41 -9.62
C ILE A 45 -3.60 14.72 -9.47
N PHE A 46 -2.99 14.30 -8.36
CA PHE A 46 -1.55 14.45 -8.12
C PHE A 46 -0.72 13.77 -9.21
N TYR A 47 -1.07 12.53 -9.59
CA TYR A 47 -0.38 11.79 -10.63
C TYR A 47 -0.41 12.52 -11.99
N VAL A 48 -1.57 13.06 -12.39
CA VAL A 48 -1.73 13.79 -13.65
C VAL A 48 -1.00 15.13 -13.59
N LEU A 49 -1.14 15.90 -12.50
CA LEU A 49 -0.49 17.20 -12.36
C LEU A 49 1.03 17.10 -12.34
N VAL A 50 1.59 16.17 -11.56
CA VAL A 50 3.04 15.98 -11.49
C VAL A 50 3.58 15.44 -12.82
N GLY A 51 2.90 14.47 -13.45
CA GLY A 51 3.28 14.01 -14.77
C GLY A 51 3.28 15.12 -15.81
N TYR A 52 2.20 15.92 -15.85
CA TYR A 52 2.08 17.03 -16.79
C TYR A 52 3.15 18.10 -16.57
N THR A 53 3.39 18.50 -15.32
CA THR A 53 4.41 19.51 -14.99
C THR A 53 5.82 19.05 -15.32
N ILE A 54 6.18 17.79 -15.08
CA ILE A 54 7.50 17.23 -15.46
C ILE A 54 7.67 17.25 -16.98
N VAL A 55 6.65 16.82 -17.72
CA VAL A 55 6.71 16.80 -19.20
C VAL A 55 6.84 18.21 -19.77
N TRP A 56 6.05 19.16 -19.25
CA TRP A 56 6.13 20.56 -19.66
C TRP A 56 7.51 21.17 -19.34
N ALA A 57 8.00 21.01 -18.10
CA ALA A 57 9.28 21.60 -17.67
C ALA A 57 10.49 21.03 -18.43
N THR A 58 10.43 19.76 -18.86
CA THR A 58 11.55 19.11 -19.57
C THR A 58 11.49 19.26 -21.08
N THR A 59 10.44 19.87 -21.65
CA THR A 59 10.27 20.02 -23.10
C THR A 59 10.27 21.51 -23.48
N PRO A 60 11.45 22.15 -23.60
CA PRO A 60 11.53 23.53 -24.05
C PRO A 60 11.01 23.64 -25.50
N GLY A 61 10.03 24.51 -25.72
CA GLY A 61 9.40 24.74 -27.02
C GLY A 61 7.92 24.34 -27.11
N LEU A 62 7.39 23.58 -26.14
CA LEU A 62 5.96 23.27 -26.05
C LEU A 62 5.18 24.42 -25.37
N GLY A 63 5.06 25.57 -26.04
CA GLY A 63 4.12 26.65 -25.71
C GLY A 63 3.94 27.01 -24.22
N GLY A 64 2.80 27.63 -23.90
CA GLY A 64 2.40 27.89 -22.52
C GLY A 64 1.74 26.67 -21.86
N TRP A 65 1.67 26.65 -20.53
CA TRP A 65 1.03 25.59 -19.73
C TRP A 65 -0.46 25.34 -20.08
N ALA A 66 -1.10 26.26 -20.80
CA ALA A 66 -2.49 26.19 -21.24
C ALA A 66 -2.66 25.73 -22.71
N GLU A 67 -1.59 25.53 -23.47
CA GLU A 67 -1.66 25.12 -24.88
C GLU A 67 -1.86 23.60 -25.06
N VAL A 68 -2.79 23.08 -24.26
CA VAL A 68 -3.62 21.87 -24.44
C VAL A 68 -3.35 21.02 -25.69
N GLY A 69 -3.75 21.59 -26.83
CA GLY A 69 -3.93 20.88 -28.09
C GLY A 69 -2.65 20.65 -28.90
N ASN A 70 -1.65 21.52 -28.76
CA ASN A 70 -0.51 21.54 -29.68
C ASN A 70 0.49 20.42 -29.44
N PHE A 71 0.49 19.81 -28.25
CA PHE A 71 1.49 18.84 -27.84
C PHE A 71 1.07 17.36 -27.98
N TRP A 72 -0.21 17.07 -28.27
CA TRP A 72 -0.70 15.68 -28.39
C TRP A 72 -0.16 14.95 -29.63
N GLY A 73 0.29 15.69 -30.64
CA GLY A 73 0.88 15.13 -31.86
C GLY A 73 2.36 14.74 -31.72
N GLU A 74 3.01 15.15 -30.64
CA GLU A 74 4.46 14.99 -30.49
C GLU A 74 4.83 13.67 -29.79
N PRO A 75 5.59 12.77 -30.44
CA PRO A 75 5.94 11.47 -29.87
C PRO A 75 6.77 11.57 -28.58
N ILE A 76 7.53 12.67 -28.41
CA ILE A 76 8.36 12.92 -27.23
C ILE A 76 7.52 13.03 -25.93
N LEU A 77 6.28 13.50 -26.03
CA LEU A 77 5.37 13.60 -24.90
C LEU A 77 5.04 12.21 -24.33
N TYR A 78 4.67 11.27 -25.20
CA TYR A 78 4.31 9.92 -24.80
C TYR A 78 5.48 9.15 -24.19
N GLN A 79 6.69 9.36 -24.71
CA GLN A 79 7.91 8.75 -24.14
C GLN A 79 8.11 9.21 -22.69
N LYS A 80 8.01 10.52 -22.43
CA LYS A 80 8.18 11.07 -21.09
C LYS A 80 7.07 10.67 -20.13
N LEU A 81 5.82 10.66 -20.61
CA LEU A 81 4.69 10.15 -19.82
C LEU A 81 4.88 8.69 -19.45
N MET A 82 5.39 7.85 -20.37
CA MET A 82 5.69 6.45 -20.08
C MET A 82 6.80 6.30 -19.02
N VAL A 83 7.86 7.11 -19.09
CA VAL A 83 8.89 7.10 -18.04
C VAL A 83 8.30 7.53 -16.70
N TRP A 84 7.42 8.53 -16.68
CA TRP A 84 6.70 8.96 -15.49
C TRP A 84 5.78 7.86 -14.92
N THR A 85 5.01 7.17 -15.77
CA THR A 85 4.11 6.09 -15.33
C THR A 85 4.90 4.95 -14.69
N ILE A 86 6.01 4.55 -15.31
CA ILE A 86 6.90 3.50 -14.82
C ILE A 86 7.52 3.93 -13.48
N LEU A 87 8.03 5.16 -13.38
CA LEU A 87 8.60 5.68 -12.14
C LEU A 87 7.58 5.68 -11.00
N PHE A 88 6.36 6.14 -11.27
CA PHE A 88 5.28 6.19 -10.28
C PHE A 88 4.89 4.79 -9.77
N GLU A 89 4.90 3.79 -10.67
CA GLU A 89 4.62 2.40 -10.30
C GLU A 89 5.79 1.76 -9.52
N ILE A 90 7.05 1.99 -9.94
CA ILE A 90 8.26 1.46 -9.26
C ILE A 90 8.37 2.00 -7.84
N LEU A 91 8.08 3.28 -7.62
CA LEU A 91 8.05 3.87 -6.28
C LEU A 91 6.97 3.24 -5.38
N GLY A 92 6.06 2.46 -5.97
CA GLY A 92 4.95 1.81 -5.30
C GLY A 92 3.83 2.78 -4.96
N LEU A 93 3.78 3.94 -5.64
CA LEU A 93 2.76 4.95 -5.45
C LEU A 93 1.50 4.66 -6.27
N GLY A 94 1.57 3.84 -7.33
CA GLY A 94 0.43 3.46 -8.16
C GLY A 94 -0.55 2.48 -7.52
N ALA A 95 -0.93 1.41 -8.21
CA ALA A 95 -2.01 0.52 -7.75
C ALA A 95 -1.71 -0.15 -6.39
N SER A 96 -0.42 -0.30 -6.06
CA SER A 96 0.05 -0.97 -4.85
C SER A 96 0.12 -0.08 -3.60
N SER A 97 -0.39 1.16 -3.61
CA SER A 97 -0.42 2.01 -2.40
C SER A 97 -1.81 2.20 -1.81
N GLY A 98 -1.84 2.27 -0.48
CA GLY A 98 -2.96 2.70 0.33
C GLY A 98 -3.93 1.61 0.78
N PRO A 99 -4.95 2.00 1.54
CA PRO A 99 -5.87 1.08 2.20
C PRO A 99 -6.81 0.34 1.23
N LEU A 100 -7.01 0.83 -0.01
CA LEU A 100 -7.77 0.10 -1.03
C LEU A 100 -6.98 -1.11 -1.58
N ALA A 101 -5.65 -1.08 -1.48
CA ALA A 101 -4.78 -2.23 -1.72
C ALA A 101 -4.54 -3.08 -0.46
N PHE A 102 -5.41 -2.94 0.56
CA PHE A 102 -5.29 -3.57 1.89
C PHE A 102 -4.01 -3.24 2.66
N LYS A 103 -3.39 -2.08 2.39
CA LYS A 103 -2.19 -1.62 3.10
C LYS A 103 -2.51 -0.46 4.03
N PHE A 104 -2.63 -0.77 5.32
CA PHE A 104 -2.96 0.23 6.36
C PHE A 104 -1.72 0.87 6.98
N SER A 105 -0.66 0.09 7.25
CA SER A 105 0.61 0.62 7.76
C SER A 105 1.74 -0.39 7.48
N PRO A 106 2.75 -0.07 6.64
CA PRO A 106 2.91 1.14 5.84
C PRO A 106 2.00 1.16 4.59
N MET A 107 1.45 2.33 4.26
CA MET A 107 0.57 2.51 3.09
C MET A 107 1.31 2.41 1.75
N ILE A 108 2.62 2.66 1.75
CA ILE A 108 3.50 2.53 0.57
C ILE A 108 4.45 1.37 0.85
N GLY A 109 4.38 0.33 0.01
CA GLY A 109 5.18 -0.88 0.16
C GLY A 109 6.43 -0.90 -0.71
N GLY A 110 6.33 -0.51 -1.98
CA GLY A 110 7.36 -0.76 -2.99
C GLY A 110 8.74 -0.24 -2.58
N SER A 111 8.90 1.08 -2.49
CA SER A 111 10.15 1.71 -2.07
C SER A 111 10.55 1.32 -0.64
N LEU A 112 9.62 1.34 0.32
CA LEU A 112 9.93 1.02 1.72
C LEU A 112 10.47 -0.39 1.92
N TYR A 113 9.96 -1.39 1.21
CA TYR A 113 10.43 -2.77 1.32
C TYR A 113 11.79 -2.97 0.66
N TRP A 114 12.03 -2.34 -0.50
CA TRP A 114 13.32 -2.40 -1.18
C TRP A 114 14.44 -1.69 -0.41
N THR A 115 14.15 -0.54 0.21
CA THR A 115 15.15 0.22 0.98
C THR A 115 15.37 -0.33 2.39
N ARG A 116 14.53 -1.27 2.87
CA ARG A 116 14.67 -1.84 4.21
C ARG A 116 15.89 -2.76 4.28
N ARG A 117 16.98 -2.21 4.83
CA ARG A 117 18.21 -2.96 5.12
C ARG A 117 17.93 -4.09 6.13
N ASN A 118 18.63 -5.20 5.99
CA ASN A 118 18.55 -6.41 6.85
C ASN A 118 17.28 -7.28 6.72
N THR A 119 16.53 -7.18 5.61
CA THR A 119 15.37 -8.06 5.33
C THR A 119 15.69 -9.25 4.44
N LEU A 120 16.89 -9.32 3.86
CA LEU A 120 17.31 -10.45 3.04
C LEU A 120 17.22 -11.72 3.88
N ARG A 121 16.35 -12.64 3.47
CA ARG A 121 16.23 -13.96 4.08
C ARG A 121 17.58 -14.66 3.95
N VAL A 122 18.18 -14.99 5.08
CA VAL A 122 19.27 -15.97 5.12
C VAL A 122 18.71 -17.28 4.52
N PRO A 123 19.45 -17.98 3.64
CA PRO A 123 18.99 -19.24 3.09
C PRO A 123 18.58 -20.20 4.22
N PRO A 124 17.47 -20.96 4.07
CA PRO A 124 16.93 -21.84 5.09
C PRO A 124 17.92 -22.86 5.65
N CYS A 125 18.93 -23.24 4.85
CA CYS A 125 19.94 -24.20 5.24
C CYS A 125 21.33 -23.54 5.15
N ARG A 126 21.84 -23.09 6.29
CA ARG A 126 23.29 -23.04 6.50
C ARG A 126 23.72 -24.42 6.99
N PRO A 127 24.78 -25.04 6.44
CA PRO A 127 25.20 -26.40 6.83
C PRO A 127 25.67 -26.51 8.29
N ASP A 128 25.88 -25.39 8.97
CA ASP A 128 26.41 -25.30 10.34
C ASP A 128 25.33 -25.21 11.43
N VAL A 129 24.05 -24.99 11.08
CA VAL A 129 23.01 -24.74 12.09
C VAL A 129 22.22 -26.02 12.37
N ARG A 130 22.48 -26.62 13.53
CA ARG A 130 21.75 -27.80 14.04
C ARG A 130 20.24 -27.49 14.11
N HIS A 131 19.41 -28.42 13.60
CA HIS A 131 17.95 -28.30 13.44
C HIS A 131 17.12 -27.87 14.68
N SER A 132 17.71 -27.81 15.88
CA SER A 132 17.03 -27.45 17.11
C SER A 132 16.87 -25.95 17.35
N ASP A 133 17.58 -25.08 16.61
CA ASP A 133 17.55 -23.62 16.86
C ASP A 133 16.72 -22.83 15.81
N PHE A 134 15.82 -23.50 15.09
CA PHE A 134 14.94 -22.85 14.11
C PHE A 134 13.84 -21.99 14.75
N ARG A 135 13.78 -21.91 16.08
CA ARG A 135 12.60 -21.43 16.83
C ARG A 135 12.84 -20.20 17.70
N SER A 136 13.75 -19.31 17.33
CA SER A 136 13.89 -18.01 18.02
C SER A 136 13.91 -16.81 17.06
N ARG A 137 12.87 -16.66 16.24
CA ARG A 137 12.54 -15.34 15.68
C ARG A 137 11.83 -14.49 16.74
N SER A 138 12.59 -13.74 17.54
CA SER A 138 12.05 -12.73 18.45
C SER A 138 11.51 -11.52 17.67
N TRP A 139 10.29 -11.62 17.17
CA TRP A 139 9.57 -10.52 16.51
C TRP A 139 8.99 -9.48 17.49
N ALA A 140 9.11 -9.71 18.80
CA ALA A 140 8.42 -8.95 19.83
C ALA A 140 9.29 -7.95 20.62
N ARG A 141 10.59 -7.79 20.32
CA ARG A 141 11.49 -7.08 21.25
C ARG A 141 11.85 -5.62 20.96
N ASP A 142 11.49 -5.05 19.81
CA ASP A 142 12.00 -3.73 19.41
C ASP A 142 10.94 -2.61 19.31
N ARG A 143 9.82 -2.73 20.04
CA ARG A 143 8.92 -1.59 20.27
C ARG A 143 8.69 -1.43 21.77
N PRO A 144 9.29 -0.42 22.45
CA PRO A 144 8.87 -0.09 23.79
C PRO A 144 7.46 0.49 23.70
N TRP A 145 6.46 -0.33 24.07
CA TRP A 145 5.11 0.13 24.36
C TRP A 145 5.21 1.05 25.60
N ARG A 146 5.29 2.37 25.38
CA ARG A 146 5.05 3.34 26.44
C ARG A 146 3.59 3.21 26.87
N GLY A 147 3.36 2.87 28.13
CA GLY A 147 2.10 3.14 28.82
C GLY A 147 1.32 1.92 29.30
N ARG A 148 1.84 1.21 30.31
CA ARG A 148 1.06 0.83 31.51
C ARG A 148 2.01 0.30 32.59
N THR A 149 2.44 1.17 33.50
CA THR A 149 3.07 0.78 34.77
C THR A 149 2.02 0.87 35.87
N GLY A 150 1.62 -0.28 36.39
CA GLY A 150 0.90 -0.43 37.65
C GLY A 150 1.21 -1.83 38.19
N PRO A 151 1.70 -1.97 39.45
CA PRO A 151 2.08 -3.27 39.99
C PRO A 151 0.86 -4.12 40.37
N PRO A 152 0.99 -5.46 40.35
CA PRO A 152 -0.10 -6.37 40.70
C PRO A 152 -0.31 -6.40 42.22
N VAL A 153 -1.57 -6.26 42.65
CA VAL A 153 -2.10 -6.77 43.93
C VAL A 153 -3.29 -7.65 43.58
#